data_AF-J1FC57-F1
#
_entry.id   AF-J1FC57-F1
#
_cell.length_a   1.000
_cell.length_b   1.000
_cell.length_c   1.000
_cell.angle_alpha   90.00
_cell.angle_beta   90.00
_cell.angle_gamma   90.00
#
_symmetry.space_group_name_H-M   'P 1'
#
loop_
_entity.id
_entity.type
_entity.pdbx_description
1 polymer ?
#
loop_
_entity_poly.entity_id
_entity_poly.type
_entity_poly.pdbx_seq_one_letter_code
_entity_poly.pdbx_strand_id
1 'polypeptide(L)'
;MQTTLSYDKVTFTIPRILNQQLENIKKELKVSKSEVLKNAVEEYLQKQEKAKIQKSVELMMSEYKTDKSLTEFTTLDGEDFR
;
A
#
# COMPACT_ATOMS: atom_id res chain seq x y z
N MET A 1 27.39 4.79 -10.69
CA MET A 1 27.22 4.17 -9.36
C MET A 1 26.40 2.92 -9.55
N GLN A 2 26.97 1.75 -9.30
CA GLN A 2 26.29 0.46 -9.52
C GLN A 2 25.53 0.13 -8.22
N THR A 3 24.21 0.21 -8.25
CA THR A 3 23.35 -0.12 -7.11
C THR A 3 23.39 -1.63 -6.91
N THR A 4 24.08 -2.09 -5.87
CA THR A 4 24.10 -3.50 -5.49
C THR A 4 22.70 -3.90 -5.02
N LEU A 5 22.02 -4.78 -5.75
CA LEU A 5 20.75 -5.36 -5.32
C LEU A 5 21.00 -6.29 -4.13
N SER A 6 20.58 -5.87 -2.94
CA SER A 6 20.59 -6.69 -1.72
C SER A 6 19.31 -7.53 -1.66
N TYR A 7 19.45 -8.83 -1.35
CA TYR A 7 18.33 -9.76 -1.23
C TYR A 7 18.33 -10.43 0.13
N ASP A 8 17.16 -10.46 0.77
CA ASP A 8 16.95 -11.18 2.02
C ASP A 8 16.29 -12.54 1.78
N LYS A 9 16.77 -13.57 2.49
CA LYS A 9 16.14 -14.90 2.48
C LYS A 9 15.11 -14.99 3.59
N VAL A 10 13.87 -15.29 3.23
CA VAL A 10 12.77 -15.48 4.18
C VAL A 10 12.39 -16.96 4.25
N THR A 11 12.26 -17.48 5.48
CA THR A 11 11.75 -18.83 5.75
C THR A 11 10.55 -18.72 6.67
N PHE A 12 9.43 -19.31 6.29
CA PHE A 12 8.19 -19.27 7.07
C PHE A 12 7.37 -20.52 6.83
N THR A 13 6.55 -20.86 7.83
CA THR A 13 5.63 -21.99 7.76
C THR A 13 4.27 -21.50 7.29
N ILE A 14 3.66 -22.19 6.33
CA ILE A 14 2.30 -21.91 5.86
C ILE A 14 1.38 -23.11 6.06
N PRO A 15 0.08 -22.89 6.26
CA PRO A 15 -0.91 -23.95 6.20
C PRO A 15 -0.81 -24.74 4.90
N ARG A 16 -1.02 -26.06 4.98
CA ARG A 16 -0.93 -26.95 3.80
C ARG A 16 -1.88 -26.52 2.68
N ILE A 17 -3.06 -26.03 3.03
CA ILE A 17 -4.07 -25.57 2.06
C ILE A 17 -3.58 -24.36 1.26
N LEU A 18 -2.86 -23.43 1.91
CA LEU A 18 -2.25 -22.28 1.26
C LEU A 18 -1.16 -22.72 0.28
N ASN A 19 -0.34 -23.71 0.65
CA ASN A 19 0.66 -24.27 -0.26
C ASN A 19 0.01 -24.94 -1.49
N GLN A 20 -1.13 -25.61 -1.32
CA GLN A 20 -1.88 -26.19 -2.45
C GLN A 20 -2.42 -25.11 -3.39
N GLN A 21 -2.99 -24.03 -2.84
CA GLN A 21 -3.46 -22.90 -3.64
C GLN A 21 -2.30 -22.23 -4.40
N LEU A 22 -1.14 -22.06 -3.76
CA LEU A 22 0.07 -21.55 -4.42
C LEU A 22 0.54 -22.45 -5.57
N GLU A 23 0.46 -23.78 -5.43
CA GLU A 23 0.80 -24.70 -6.52
C GLU A 23 -0.16 -24.60 -7.71
N ASN A 24 -1.45 -24.33 -7.47
CA ASN A 24 -2.42 -24.14 -8.55
C ASN A 24 -2.12 -22.85 -9.32
N ILE A 25 -1.94 -21.73 -8.60
CA ILE A 25 -1.60 -20.43 -9.20
C ILE A 25 -0.29 -20.50 -9.98
N LYS A 26 0.72 -21.18 -9.42
CA LYS A 26 2.00 -21.45 -10.09
C LYS A 26 1.80 -22.13 -11.45
N LYS A 27 0.92 -23.15 -11.52
CA LYS A 27 0.64 -23.88 -12.77
C LYS A 27 -0.10 -23.02 -13.79
N GLU A 28 -1.08 -22.26 -13.34
CA GLU A 28 -1.89 -21.38 -14.20
C GLU A 28 -1.05 -20.26 -14.81
N LEU A 29 -0.25 -19.58 -13.98
CA LEU A 29 0.53 -18.42 -14.39
C LEU A 29 1.92 -18.78 -14.93
N LYS A 30 2.35 -20.05 -14.81
CA LYS A 30 3.68 -20.56 -15.22
C LYS A 30 4.86 -19.82 -14.58
N VAL A 31 4.68 -19.31 -13.36
CA VAL A 31 5.72 -18.61 -12.59
C VAL A 31 6.26 -19.49 -11.46
N SER A 32 7.30 -19.04 -10.76
CA SER A 32 7.78 -19.72 -9.55
C SER A 32 6.92 -19.40 -8.32
N LYS A 33 6.92 -20.26 -7.29
CA LYS A 33 6.25 -19.93 -6.01
C LYS A 33 6.80 -18.67 -5.37
N SER A 34 8.13 -18.50 -5.42
CA SER A 34 8.80 -17.33 -4.86
C SER A 34 8.32 -16.05 -5.54
N GLU A 35 8.04 -16.11 -6.83
CA GLU A 35 7.52 -14.98 -7.60
C GLU A 35 6.06 -14.66 -7.26
N VAL A 36 5.20 -15.69 -7.09
CA VAL A 36 3.83 -15.48 -6.58
C VAL A 36 3.86 -14.83 -5.20
N LEU A 37 4.72 -15.31 -4.30
CA LEU A 37 4.87 -14.78 -2.95
C LEU A 37 5.42 -13.36 -2.95
N LYS A 38 6.43 -13.08 -3.79
CA LYS A 38 6.99 -11.75 -3.97
C LYS A 38 5.90 -10.75 -4.39
N ASN A 39 5.14 -11.09 -5.43
CA ASN A 39 4.08 -10.22 -5.93
C ASN A 39 3.00 -10.00 -4.87
N ALA A 40 2.58 -11.05 -4.16
CA ALA A 40 1.61 -10.92 -3.07
C ALA A 40 2.11 -10.00 -1.94
N VAL A 41 3.40 -10.06 -1.59
CA VAL A 41 4.00 -9.17 -0.60
C VAL A 41 4.04 -7.73 -1.11
N GLU A 42 4.47 -7.51 -2.36
CA GLU A 42 4.51 -6.18 -2.98
C GLU A 42 3.11 -5.53 -3.05
N GLU A 43 2.11 -6.28 -3.52
CA GLU A 43 0.72 -5.83 -3.57
C GLU A 43 0.17 -5.51 -2.17
N TYR A 44 0.47 -6.35 -1.17
CA TYR A 44 0.06 -6.11 0.20
C TYR A 44 0.66 -4.82 0.76
N LEU A 45 1.96 -4.59 0.54
CA LEU A 45 2.64 -3.37 0.99
C LEU A 45 2.05 -2.13 0.32
N GLN A 46 1.81 -2.16 -0.99
CA GLN A 46 1.16 -1.05 -1.71
C GLN A 46 -0.24 -0.76 -1.17
N LYS A 47 -1.03 -1.81 -0.90
CA LYS A 47 -2.37 -1.67 -0.32
C LYS A 47 -2.32 -1.04 1.07
N GLN A 48 -1.37 -1.45 1.90
CA GLN A 48 -1.20 -0.88 3.24
C GLN A 48 -0.78 0.59 3.20
N GLU A 49 0.08 0.97 2.27
CA GLU A 49 0.46 2.37 2.10
C GLU A 49 -0.75 3.23 1.69
N LYS A 50 -1.54 2.75 0.72
CA LYS A 50 -2.79 3.42 0.34
C LYS A 50 -3.77 3.51 1.52
N ALA A 51 -3.90 2.45 2.32
CA ALA A 51 -4.77 2.44 3.49
C ALA A 51 -4.32 3.44 4.56
N LYS A 52 -3.01 3.60 4.77
CA LYS A 52 -2.47 4.62 5.68
C LYS A 52 -2.83 6.02 5.21
N ILE A 53 -2.58 6.33 3.93
CA ILE A 53 -2.91 7.64 3.34
C ILE A 53 -4.41 7.91 3.48
N GLN A 54 -5.25 6.93 3.17
CA GLN A 54 -6.70 7.07 3.30
C GLN A 54 -7.12 7.35 4.74
N LYS A 55 -6.56 6.62 5.71
CA LYS A 55 -6.81 6.86 7.13
C LYS A 55 -6.36 8.26 7.57
N SER A 56 -5.23 8.73 7.08
CA SER A 56 -4.75 10.10 7.34
C SER A 56 -5.71 11.14 6.74
N VAL A 57 -6.20 10.93 5.52
CA VAL A 57 -7.20 11.81 4.90
C VAL A 57 -8.50 11.83 5.71
N GLU A 58 -8.97 10.68 6.20
CA GLU A 58 -10.17 10.61 7.04
C GLU A 58 -9.99 11.36 8.36
N LEU A 59 -8.83 11.22 9.01
CA LEU A 59 -8.47 11.96 10.22
C LEU A 59 -8.42 13.47 9.95
N MET A 60 -7.67 13.90 8.93
CA MET A 60 -7.57 15.32 8.57
C MET A 60 -8.93 15.90 8.17
N MET A 61 -9.74 15.16 7.40
CA MET A 61 -11.10 15.60 7.04
C MET A 61 -11.97 15.80 8.29
N SER A 62 -11.83 14.91 9.28
CA SER A 62 -12.56 15.08 10.54
C SER A 62 -12.12 16.34 11.28
N GLU A 63 -10.81 16.62 11.30
CA GLU A 63 -10.24 17.82 11.94
C GLU A 63 -10.65 19.11 11.22
N TYR A 64 -10.60 19.14 9.88
CA TYR A 64 -11.08 20.28 9.07
C TYR A 64 -12.58 20.56 9.23
N LYS A 65 -13.40 19.56 9.56
CA LYS A 65 -14.83 19.75 9.82
C LYS A 65 -15.11 20.32 11.21
N THR A 66 -14.24 20.03 12.18
CA THR A 66 -14.43 20.42 13.58
C THR A 66 -13.68 21.67 13.97
N ASP A 67 -12.54 21.94 13.34
CA ASP A 67 -11.69 23.09 13.62
C ASP A 67 -11.73 24.08 12.45
N LYS A 68 -12.53 25.14 12.64
CA LYS A 68 -12.70 26.19 11.64
C LYS A 68 -11.41 26.95 11.35
N SER A 69 -10.47 27.02 12.31
CA SER A 69 -9.20 27.72 12.14
C SER A 69 -8.32 27.09 11.06
N LEU A 70 -8.44 25.77 10.86
CA LEU A 70 -7.72 25.04 9.81
C LEU A 70 -8.25 25.34 8.39
N THR A 71 -9.44 25.96 8.28
CA THR A 71 -10.05 26.37 6.99
C THR A 71 -10.12 27.90 6.81
N GLU A 72 -9.65 28.69 7.78
CA GLU A 72 -9.77 30.16 7.74
C GLU A 72 -9.11 30.80 6.50
N PHE A 73 -8.01 30.21 6.02
CA PHE A 73 -7.30 30.73 4.85
C PHE A 73 -7.79 30.14 3.52
N THR A 74 -8.52 29.03 3.52
CA THR A 74 -9.12 28.48 2.28
C THR A 74 -10.18 29.40 1.68
N THR A 75 -10.75 30.31 2.49
CA THR A 75 -11.66 31.37 2.03
C THR A 75 -10.97 32.44 1.19
N LEU A 76 -9.64 32.59 1.30
CA LEU A 76 -8.85 33.56 0.53
C LEU A 76 -8.38 33.01 -0.82
N ASP A 77 -8.32 31.68 -0.99
CA ASP A 77 -7.95 31.03 -2.26
C ASP A 77 -9.00 31.24 -3.38
N GLY A 78 -10.20 31.73 -3.02
CA GLY A 78 -11.28 32.06 -3.96
C GLY A 78 -11.38 33.53 -4.36
N GLU A 79 -10.53 34.42 -3.82
CA GLU A 79 -10.49 35.79 -4.31
C GLU A 79 -9.65 35.84 -5.60
N ASP A 80 -10.33 35.95 -6.74
CA ASP A 80 -9.72 36.34 -8.00
C ASP A 80 -8.86 37.58 -7.75
N PHE A 81 -7.54 37.41 -7.74
CA PHE A 81 -6.59 38.53 -7.73
C PHE A 81 -6.82 39.34 -9.02
N ARG A 82 -7.63 40.40 -8.92
CA ARG A 82 -7.83 41.41 -9.96
C ARG A 82 -6.75 42.48 -9.89
#